data_AF-A0A0G4H7S0-F1
#
_entry.id   AF-A0A0G4H7S0-F1
#
_cell.length_a   1.000
_cell.length_b   1.000
_cell.length_c   1.000
_cell.angle_alpha   90.00
_cell.angle_beta   90.00
_cell.angle_gamma   90.00
#
_symmetry.space_group_name_H-M   'P 1'
#
loop_
_entity.id
_entity.type
_entity.pdbx_description
1 polymer ?
#
loop_
_entity_poly.entity_id
_entity_poly.type
_entity_poly.pdbx_seq_one_letter_code
_entity_poly.pdbx_strand_id
1 'polypeptide(L)'
;MPSPGPSPDFEGPRLSFKDWVEKQDANILPLIAQKRYEQYLKEYADHHAAKFFSANLTSGYLVEKYHPPHVNTRLAERKEQTLHAALTFFRKLENESENFNGLCLMAPKPKDAVSAQSNGRGRPPTVDDSTRKEETVDIPVSSPSSPPYYVPDLSAHSLTFLHVPLSITRFDVITALQNAEGLQDVMLSEPRQASGGFFRRGLAIFATPQHAQKAEESFKDTEVKPQTDPGAPEYKMSLINPLSAQGAGMKNKKNKIRAKLAPIDMSTPERVALDVLRSADLIRKLDVVWDVTTLYGRVHPLLRKEGEGERDGKDVGADSAADGGVRARPENEHEDDTEAVEGDGEGRGRGRGSEATPLRSDALQLDLQLIYLREVHNVCYYSGEQYEHTKAMQDAAGDIFLRRYYVRTMGEVLPTCSHEEALASVASLLPPGGGTGTGPADASLPSASSSAPQAVMGASQSAACTGTLWVYQLERKLEHLYQNARDSVEQATVENPPESV
;
A
#
# COMPACT_ATOMS: atom_id res chain seq x y z
N MET A 1 -21.89 -15.83 -43.84
CA MET A 1 -21.01 -15.05 -42.95
C MET A 1 -20.91 -13.66 -43.52
N PRO A 2 -21.46 -12.61 -42.88
CA PRO A 2 -21.23 -11.25 -43.35
C PRO A 2 -19.72 -10.97 -43.39
N SER A 3 -19.26 -10.38 -44.49
CA SER A 3 -17.85 -10.00 -44.66
C SER A 3 -17.40 -9.14 -43.48
N PRO A 4 -16.18 -9.33 -42.94
CA PRO A 4 -15.63 -8.37 -41.98
C PRO A 4 -15.71 -6.99 -42.63
N GLY A 5 -16.41 -6.07 -41.98
CA GLY A 5 -16.51 -4.69 -42.44
C GLY A 5 -15.12 -4.06 -42.54
N PRO A 6 -15.00 -2.88 -43.17
CA PRO A 6 -13.73 -2.17 -43.25
C PRO A 6 -13.10 -2.07 -41.87
N SER A 7 -11.83 -2.49 -41.75
CA SER A 7 -11.08 -2.42 -40.50
C SER A 7 -11.21 -1.01 -39.92
N PRO A 8 -11.64 -0.87 -38.65
CA PRO A 8 -11.80 0.44 -38.04
C PRO A 8 -10.48 1.21 -38.10
N ASP A 9 -10.56 2.46 -38.56
CA ASP A 9 -9.42 3.37 -38.56
C ASP A 9 -9.06 3.74 -37.12
N PHE A 10 -7.96 3.18 -36.64
CA PHE A 10 -7.40 3.43 -35.31
C PHE A 10 -6.34 4.53 -35.29
N GLU A 11 -6.10 5.26 -36.39
CA GLU A 11 -5.06 6.29 -36.42
C GLU A 11 -5.48 7.62 -35.75
N GLY A 12 -6.78 7.81 -35.51
CA GLY A 12 -7.35 9.03 -34.94
C GLY A 12 -7.54 9.04 -33.42
N PRO A 13 -8.06 10.15 -32.87
CA PRO A 13 -8.49 10.21 -31.48
C PRO A 13 -9.62 9.21 -31.23
N ARG A 14 -9.68 8.69 -30.00
CA ARG A 14 -10.71 7.76 -29.55
C ARG A 14 -12.09 8.37 -29.82
N LEU A 15 -12.91 7.67 -30.60
CA LEU A 15 -14.27 8.11 -30.90
C LEU A 15 -15.13 8.05 -29.64
N SER A 16 -16.02 9.03 -29.47
CA SER A 16 -17.08 8.92 -28.47
C SER A 16 -18.10 7.86 -28.88
N PHE A 17 -18.92 7.37 -27.94
CA PHE A 17 -19.98 6.39 -28.26
C PHE A 17 -20.89 6.91 -29.36
N LYS A 18 -21.25 8.20 -29.31
CA LYS A 18 -22.08 8.86 -30.31
C LYS A 18 -21.43 8.84 -31.69
N ASP A 19 -20.19 9.32 -31.80
CA ASP A 19 -19.47 9.39 -33.09
C ASP A 19 -19.19 8.00 -33.67
N TRP A 20 -18.98 7.01 -32.80
CA TRP A 20 -18.80 5.62 -33.22
C TRP A 20 -20.10 5.01 -33.76
N VAL A 21 -21.25 5.26 -33.09
CA VAL A 21 -22.58 4.80 -33.53
C VAL A 21 -22.99 5.46 -34.85
N GLU A 22 -22.70 6.74 -35.06
CA GLU A 22 -22.98 7.45 -36.32
C GLU A 22 -22.25 6.83 -37.54
N LYS A 23 -21.16 6.10 -37.30
CA LYS A 23 -20.41 5.36 -38.33
C LYS A 23 -20.92 3.93 -38.56
N GLN A 24 -21.84 3.43 -37.73
CA GLN A 24 -22.42 2.09 -37.88
C GLN A 24 -23.66 2.12 -38.80
N ASP A 25 -24.12 0.95 -39.21
CA ASP A 25 -25.37 0.80 -39.97
C ASP A 25 -26.58 1.36 -39.19
N ALA A 26 -27.50 2.00 -39.90
CA ALA A 26 -28.65 2.72 -39.35
C ALA A 26 -29.60 1.89 -38.46
N ASN A 27 -29.46 0.56 -38.45
CA ASN A 27 -30.38 -0.37 -37.78
C ASN A 27 -29.73 -1.15 -36.61
N ILE A 28 -28.63 -0.67 -36.03
CA ILE A 28 -28.01 -1.33 -34.88
C ILE A 28 -28.84 -1.15 -33.60
N LEU A 29 -29.20 -2.26 -32.94
CA LEU A 29 -29.90 -2.23 -31.65
C LEU A 29 -29.01 -1.64 -30.55
N PRO A 30 -29.55 -0.86 -29.58
CA PRO A 30 -28.74 -0.19 -28.55
C PRO A 30 -27.82 -1.13 -27.75
N LEU A 31 -28.32 -2.30 -27.34
CA LEU A 31 -27.53 -3.29 -26.58
C LEU A 31 -26.36 -3.85 -27.40
N ILE A 32 -26.58 -4.07 -28.70
CA ILE A 32 -25.54 -4.54 -29.63
C ILE A 32 -24.53 -3.42 -29.88
N ALA A 33 -24.99 -2.18 -30.03
CA ALA A 33 -24.14 -1.01 -30.18
C ALA A 33 -23.20 -0.82 -28.98
N GLN A 34 -23.73 -0.94 -27.76
CA GLN A 34 -22.92 -0.86 -26.54
C GLN A 34 -21.85 -1.95 -26.51
N LYS A 35 -22.23 -3.22 -26.71
CA LYS A 35 -21.27 -4.34 -26.72
C LYS A 35 -20.17 -4.17 -27.77
N ARG A 36 -20.53 -3.74 -28.98
CA ARG A 36 -19.56 -3.49 -30.05
C ARG A 36 -18.69 -2.27 -29.78
N TYR A 37 -19.22 -1.24 -29.13
CA TYR A 37 -18.42 -0.10 -28.72
C TYR A 37 -17.42 -0.47 -27.61
N GLU A 38 -17.81 -1.29 -26.64
CA GLU A 38 -16.89 -1.85 -25.65
C GLU A 38 -15.78 -2.66 -26.31
N GLN A 39 -16.11 -3.47 -27.32
CA GLN A 39 -15.13 -4.18 -28.13
C GLN A 39 -14.21 -3.21 -28.89
N TYR A 40 -14.76 -2.17 -29.53
CA TYR A 40 -13.97 -1.12 -30.18
C TYR A 40 -13.01 -0.43 -29.20
N LEU A 41 -13.46 -0.12 -27.99
CA LEU A 41 -12.61 0.49 -26.95
C LEU A 41 -11.43 -0.41 -26.61
N LYS A 42 -11.67 -1.74 -26.52
CA LYS A 42 -10.62 -2.72 -26.27
C LYS A 42 -9.64 -2.78 -27.44
N GLU A 43 -10.13 -2.97 -28.66
CA GLU A 43 -9.28 -3.07 -29.86
C GLU A 43 -8.48 -1.77 -30.12
N TYR A 44 -9.10 -0.61 -29.89
CA TYR A 44 -8.44 0.69 -29.95
C TYR A 44 -7.30 0.78 -28.91
N ALA A 45 -7.56 0.37 -27.67
CA ALA A 45 -6.54 0.34 -26.63
C ALA A 45 -5.38 -0.60 -26.98
N ASP A 46 -5.69 -1.81 -27.45
CA ASP A 46 -4.69 -2.82 -27.85
C ASP A 46 -3.84 -2.31 -29.03
N HIS A 47 -4.47 -1.70 -30.04
CA HIS A 47 -3.78 -1.11 -31.19
C HIS A 47 -2.80 0.00 -30.76
N HIS A 48 -3.26 0.95 -29.93
CA HIS A 48 -2.42 2.04 -29.46
C HIS A 48 -1.33 1.57 -28.49
N ALA A 49 -1.59 0.55 -27.67
CA ALA A 49 -0.59 -0.08 -26.82
C ALA A 49 0.52 -0.75 -27.66
N ALA A 50 0.15 -1.51 -28.68
CA ALA A 50 1.11 -2.14 -29.59
C ALA A 50 1.94 -1.11 -30.36
N LYS A 51 1.29 -0.04 -30.86
CA LYS A 51 1.96 1.08 -31.54
C LYS A 51 2.91 1.84 -30.61
N PHE A 52 2.49 2.10 -29.38
CA PHE A 52 3.35 2.73 -28.37
C PHE A 52 4.54 1.83 -28.04
N PHE A 53 4.30 0.54 -27.82
CA PHE A 53 5.34 -0.44 -27.52
C PHE A 53 6.37 -0.49 -28.64
N SER A 54 5.95 -0.69 -29.89
CA SER A 54 6.85 -0.78 -31.05
C SER A 54 7.65 0.50 -31.27
N ALA A 55 7.05 1.68 -31.09
CA ALA A 55 7.72 2.96 -31.24
C ALA A 55 8.73 3.26 -30.11
N ASN A 56 8.60 2.60 -28.96
CA ASN A 56 9.42 2.87 -27.76
C ASN A 56 10.21 1.65 -27.28
N LEU A 57 10.33 0.60 -28.09
CA LEU A 57 11.01 -0.66 -27.75
C LEU A 57 12.41 -0.46 -27.16
N THR A 58 13.16 0.51 -27.70
CA THR A 58 14.51 0.85 -27.27
C THR A 58 14.56 1.98 -26.24
N SER A 59 13.41 2.52 -25.83
CA SER A 59 13.37 3.56 -24.81
C SER A 59 13.81 3.00 -23.46
N GLY A 60 14.61 3.78 -22.73
CA GLY A 60 15.04 3.44 -21.39
C GLY A 60 13.86 3.13 -20.46
N TYR A 61 12.73 3.83 -20.60
CA TYR A 61 11.51 3.55 -19.85
C TYR A 61 10.96 2.12 -20.04
N LEU A 62 10.79 1.66 -21.28
CA LEU A 62 10.26 0.30 -21.52
C LEU A 62 11.25 -0.78 -21.10
N VAL A 63 12.55 -0.54 -21.32
CA VAL A 63 13.61 -1.45 -20.87
C VAL A 63 13.57 -1.58 -19.35
N GLU A 64 13.55 -0.47 -18.63
CA GLU A 64 13.49 -0.44 -17.17
C GLU A 64 12.23 -1.13 -16.59
N LYS A 65 11.10 -1.03 -17.30
CA LYS A 65 9.81 -1.51 -16.81
C LYS A 65 9.52 -2.97 -17.14
N TYR A 66 9.99 -3.47 -18.28
CA TYR A 66 9.58 -4.77 -18.81
C TYR A 66 10.73 -5.70 -19.20
N HIS A 67 11.98 -5.21 -19.27
CA HIS A 67 13.11 -6.07 -19.64
C HIS A 67 13.52 -6.95 -18.44
N PRO A 68 13.57 -8.30 -18.57
CA PRO A 68 13.69 -9.19 -17.42
C PRO A 68 14.90 -8.90 -16.49
N PRO A 69 16.13 -8.70 -17.01
CA PRO A 69 17.25 -8.23 -16.18
C PRO A 69 16.97 -6.98 -15.32
N HIS A 70 16.34 -5.95 -15.87
CA HIS A 70 16.07 -4.71 -15.12
C HIS A 70 14.95 -4.91 -14.09
N VAL A 71 13.95 -5.72 -14.43
CA VAL A 71 12.88 -6.13 -13.51
C VAL A 71 13.48 -6.91 -12.34
N ASN A 72 14.37 -7.87 -12.60
CA ASN A 72 15.06 -8.65 -11.58
C ASN A 72 15.92 -7.78 -10.67
N THR A 73 16.67 -6.82 -11.23
CA THR A 73 17.41 -5.83 -10.42
C THR A 73 16.48 -5.02 -9.51
N ARG A 74 15.34 -4.54 -10.03
CA ARG A 74 14.36 -3.79 -9.23
C ARG A 74 13.72 -4.65 -8.14
N LEU A 75 13.45 -5.92 -8.41
CA LEU A 75 12.94 -6.85 -7.40
C LEU A 75 13.97 -7.11 -6.29
N ALA A 76 15.24 -7.27 -6.65
CA ALA A 76 16.33 -7.44 -5.69
C ALA A 76 16.50 -6.19 -4.81
N GLU A 77 16.54 -5.00 -5.40
CA GLU A 77 16.58 -3.74 -4.65
C GLU A 77 15.36 -3.57 -3.74
N ARG A 78 14.16 -3.87 -4.23
CA ARG A 78 12.94 -3.80 -3.43
C ARG A 78 13.03 -4.73 -2.22
N LYS A 79 13.53 -5.96 -2.42
CA LYS A 79 13.77 -6.91 -1.32
C LYS A 79 14.73 -6.31 -0.29
N GLU A 80 15.86 -5.76 -0.72
CA GLU A 80 16.83 -5.12 0.17
C GLU A 80 16.25 -3.91 0.92
N GLN A 81 15.52 -3.05 0.23
CA GLN A 81 14.83 -1.89 0.81
C GLN A 81 13.79 -2.33 1.86
N THR A 82 13.00 -3.36 1.56
CA THR A 82 12.01 -3.91 2.50
C THR A 82 12.69 -4.50 3.73
N LEU A 83 13.79 -5.24 3.59
CA LEU A 83 14.58 -5.74 4.72
C LEU A 83 15.13 -4.60 5.58
N HIS A 84 15.72 -3.58 4.95
CA HIS A 84 16.24 -2.42 5.66
C HIS A 84 15.14 -1.63 6.38
N ALA A 85 13.98 -1.45 5.74
CA ALA A 85 12.81 -0.79 6.33
C ALA A 85 12.28 -1.59 7.53
N ALA A 86 12.19 -2.93 7.42
CA ALA A 86 11.78 -3.79 8.53
C ALA A 86 12.76 -3.72 9.71
N LEU A 87 14.07 -3.81 9.47
CA LEU A 87 15.09 -3.62 10.51
C LEU A 87 14.96 -2.27 11.21
N THR A 88 14.79 -1.20 10.43
CA THR A 88 14.61 0.15 10.96
C THR A 88 13.34 0.24 11.80
N PHE A 89 12.23 -0.35 11.32
CA PHE A 89 10.97 -0.39 12.03
C PHE A 89 11.10 -1.15 13.36
N PHE A 90 11.74 -2.31 13.38
CA PHE A 90 11.95 -3.08 14.62
C PHE A 90 12.82 -2.34 15.62
N ARG A 91 13.88 -1.66 15.17
CA ARG A 91 14.69 -0.78 16.04
C ARG A 91 13.86 0.34 16.66
N LYS A 92 13.00 1.00 15.87
CA LYS A 92 12.07 2.02 16.40
C LYS A 92 11.15 1.40 17.46
N LEU A 93 10.59 0.21 17.17
CA LEU A 93 9.68 -0.49 18.07
C LEU A 93 10.32 -0.85 19.42
N GLU A 94 11.60 -1.22 19.42
CA GLU A 94 12.35 -1.57 20.63
C GLU A 94 12.86 -0.34 21.42
N ASN A 95 13.12 0.76 20.73
CA ASN A 95 13.65 1.98 21.34
C ASN A 95 12.57 2.75 22.10
N GLU A 96 12.68 2.85 23.43
CA GLU A 96 11.69 3.52 24.31
C GLU A 96 11.34 4.95 23.89
N SER A 97 12.26 5.69 23.25
CA SER A 97 11.98 7.05 22.78
C SER A 97 11.20 7.10 21.45
N GLU A 98 11.21 6.03 20.67
CA GLU A 98 10.66 5.94 19.31
C GLU A 98 9.66 4.79 19.11
N ASN A 99 9.30 4.08 20.19
CA ASN A 99 8.48 2.87 20.26
C ASN A 99 6.99 3.07 19.90
N PHE A 100 6.68 4.01 19.01
CA PHE A 100 5.32 4.33 18.59
C PHE A 100 4.39 4.70 19.76
N ASN A 101 4.95 5.17 20.89
CA ASN A 101 4.19 5.64 22.03
C ASN A 101 3.20 6.75 21.63
N GLY A 102 1.91 6.51 21.86
CA GLY A 102 0.84 7.44 21.49
C GLY A 102 0.42 7.36 20.01
N LEU A 103 0.84 6.34 19.28
CA LEU A 103 0.29 6.02 17.96
C LEU A 103 -1.23 5.86 18.04
N CYS A 104 -1.94 6.58 17.17
CA CYS A 104 -3.40 6.52 17.08
C CYS A 104 -3.84 6.93 15.67
N LEU A 105 -4.30 5.96 14.88
CA LEU A 105 -4.79 6.21 13.51
C LEU A 105 -6.28 6.53 13.50
N MET A 106 -6.70 7.41 14.41
CA MET A 106 -8.06 7.93 14.49
C MET A 106 -8.07 9.38 14.06
N ALA A 107 -9.01 9.74 13.18
CA ALA A 107 -9.24 11.11 12.77
C ALA A 107 -9.68 11.96 13.97
N PRO A 108 -9.23 13.21 14.12
CA PRO A 108 -9.57 14.05 15.27
C PRO A 108 -11.09 14.26 15.41
N LYS A 109 -11.59 14.45 16.64
CA LYS A 109 -13.03 14.62 16.88
C LYS A 109 -13.51 15.93 16.22
N PRO A 110 -14.70 15.96 15.61
CA PRO A 110 -15.21 17.17 14.94
C PRO A 110 -15.29 18.40 15.84
N LYS A 111 -15.54 18.23 17.15
CA LYS A 111 -15.62 19.35 18.10
C LYS A 111 -14.30 20.10 18.26
N ASP A 112 -13.18 19.42 18.04
CA ASP A 112 -11.85 20.03 18.07
C ASP A 112 -11.50 20.70 16.72
N ALA A 113 -12.16 20.29 15.63
CA ALA A 113 -11.97 20.86 14.30
C ALA A 113 -12.70 22.21 14.08
N VAL A 114 -13.82 22.44 14.78
CA VAL A 114 -14.65 23.66 14.60
C VAL A 114 -14.03 24.90 15.25
N SER A 115 -13.07 24.76 16.18
CA SER A 115 -12.37 25.91 16.76
C SER A 115 -11.40 26.60 15.78
N ALA A 116 -11.08 25.99 14.63
CA ALA A 116 -10.07 26.53 13.71
C ALA A 116 -10.64 27.31 12.51
N GLN A 117 -11.93 27.16 12.17
CA GLN A 117 -12.52 27.82 11.01
C GLN A 117 -14.02 28.05 11.17
N SER A 118 -14.45 29.22 11.66
CA SER A 118 -15.74 29.79 11.23
C SER A 118 -15.85 31.30 11.48
N ASN A 119 -15.67 32.07 10.41
CA ASN A 119 -16.32 33.38 10.19
C ASN A 119 -17.09 33.31 8.86
N GLY A 120 -17.95 32.30 8.70
CA GLY A 120 -18.75 32.11 7.49
C GLY A 120 -20.03 31.34 7.78
N ARG A 121 -21.17 32.02 7.77
CA ARG A 121 -22.51 31.41 7.87
C ARG A 121 -22.79 30.64 6.57
N GLY A 122 -22.46 29.36 6.52
CA GLY A 122 -22.70 28.47 5.38
C GLY A 122 -23.76 27.42 5.70
N ARG A 123 -24.76 27.32 4.82
CA ARG A 123 -25.87 26.37 4.77
C ARG A 123 -25.43 24.90 5.03
N PRO A 124 -26.24 24.07 5.72
CA PRO A 124 -25.93 22.65 5.90
C PRO A 124 -25.78 21.94 4.54
N PRO A 125 -24.79 21.05 4.38
CA PRO A 125 -24.55 20.35 3.12
C PRO A 125 -25.73 19.43 2.79
N THR A 126 -26.33 19.63 1.62
CA THR A 126 -27.29 18.68 1.03
C THR A 126 -26.51 17.45 0.57
N VAL A 127 -26.88 16.29 1.09
CA VAL A 127 -26.24 14.99 0.84
C VAL A 127 -26.77 14.44 -0.50
N ASP A 128 -26.07 14.69 -1.60
CA ASP A 128 -26.27 13.93 -2.84
C ASP A 128 -25.42 12.65 -2.79
N ASP A 129 -26.09 11.50 -2.84
CA ASP A 129 -25.62 10.17 -2.36
C ASP A 129 -24.85 9.33 -3.41
N SER A 130 -24.74 9.78 -4.67
CA SER A 130 -24.37 8.85 -5.76
C SER A 130 -22.88 8.70 -6.06
N THR A 131 -22.01 9.55 -5.50
CA THR A 131 -20.55 9.40 -5.63
C THR A 131 -19.90 10.02 -4.40
N ARG A 132 -19.88 9.29 -3.28
CA ARG A 132 -19.15 9.74 -2.09
C ARG A 132 -17.65 9.70 -2.41
N LYS A 133 -17.14 10.80 -2.95
CA LYS A 133 -15.71 11.04 -3.14
C LYS A 133 -15.04 10.78 -1.79
N GLU A 134 -13.97 10.00 -1.79
CA GLU A 134 -13.19 9.72 -0.59
C GLU A 134 -12.91 11.02 0.16
N GLU A 135 -13.38 11.08 1.40
CA GLU A 135 -13.26 12.28 2.21
C GLU A 135 -11.80 12.45 2.61
N THR A 136 -11.22 13.57 2.18
CA THR A 136 -9.84 13.94 2.50
C THR A 136 -9.88 15.12 3.46
N VAL A 137 -9.10 15.04 4.54
CA VAL A 137 -9.01 16.06 5.58
C VAL A 137 -7.55 16.47 5.77
N ASP A 138 -7.28 17.76 5.79
CA ASP A 138 -5.98 18.29 6.16
C ASP A 138 -5.90 18.44 7.69
N ILE A 139 -5.03 17.67 8.33
CA ILE A 139 -4.86 17.67 9.79
C ILE A 139 -3.64 18.51 10.15
N PRO A 140 -3.80 19.59 10.92
CA PRO A 140 -2.66 20.35 11.41
C PRO A 140 -1.85 19.50 12.39
N VAL A 141 -0.54 19.42 12.17
CA VAL A 141 0.39 18.69 13.06
C VAL A 141 1.60 19.54 13.41
N SER A 142 2.15 19.35 14.61
CA SER A 142 3.41 19.97 15.02
C SER A 142 4.60 19.37 14.26
N SER A 143 4.62 18.04 14.12
CA SER A 143 5.53 17.29 13.27
C SER A 143 4.80 16.06 12.70
N PRO A 144 4.91 15.77 11.39
CA PRO A 144 4.30 14.58 10.81
C PRO A 144 4.94 13.28 11.31
N SER A 145 6.23 13.31 11.64
CA SER A 145 7.01 12.14 12.09
C SER A 145 6.85 11.82 13.58
N SER A 146 6.01 12.56 14.30
CA SER A 146 5.78 12.39 15.74
C SER A 146 4.40 11.78 16.02
N PRO A 147 4.09 11.40 17.28
CA PRO A 147 2.75 11.03 17.67
C PRO A 147 1.72 12.09 17.23
N PRO A 148 0.50 11.67 16.85
CA PRO A 148 0.01 10.29 16.91
C PRO A 148 0.14 9.50 15.60
N TYR A 149 0.70 10.07 14.52
CA TYR A 149 0.55 9.50 13.17
C TYR A 149 1.83 8.91 12.56
N TYR A 150 3.02 9.38 12.96
CA TYR A 150 4.31 8.87 12.47
C TYR A 150 4.42 8.78 10.94
N VAL A 151 3.97 9.82 10.23
CA VAL A 151 4.03 9.89 8.77
C VAL A 151 5.44 10.31 8.31
N PRO A 152 6.07 9.61 7.36
CA PRO A 152 7.33 10.04 6.76
C PRO A 152 7.19 11.40 6.04
N ASP A 153 7.99 12.39 6.44
CA ASP A 153 8.06 13.68 5.77
C ASP A 153 8.94 13.61 4.51
N LEU A 154 8.43 12.97 3.46
CA LEU A 154 9.16 12.90 2.19
C LEU A 154 9.47 14.30 1.63
N SER A 155 8.68 15.32 1.96
CA SER A 155 8.87 16.67 1.39
C SER A 155 10.14 17.36 1.90
N ALA A 156 10.54 17.09 3.14
CA ALA A 156 11.77 17.62 3.72
C ALA A 156 13.03 16.89 3.22
N HIS A 157 12.88 15.65 2.75
CA HIS A 157 13.98 14.76 2.42
C HIS A 157 14.10 14.47 0.92
N SER A 158 13.32 15.12 0.06
CA SER A 158 13.31 14.81 -1.37
C SER A 158 13.50 16.02 -2.27
N LEU A 159 14.10 15.74 -3.43
CA LEU A 159 14.28 16.70 -4.51
C LEU A 159 13.54 16.20 -5.75
N THR A 160 12.87 17.11 -6.43
CA THR A 160 12.15 16.81 -7.68
C THR A 160 12.95 17.26 -8.88
N PHE A 161 12.85 16.53 -9.99
CA PHE A 161 13.39 16.94 -11.28
C PHE A 161 12.38 16.67 -12.38
N LEU A 162 12.33 17.55 -13.38
CA LEU A 162 11.22 17.64 -14.33
C LEU A 162 11.68 17.35 -15.75
N HIS A 163 10.74 16.92 -16.59
CA HIS A 163 10.97 16.71 -18.02
C HIS A 163 12.04 15.65 -18.34
N VAL A 164 12.08 14.56 -17.57
CA VAL A 164 13.00 13.44 -17.81
C VAL A 164 12.60 12.73 -19.10
N PRO A 165 13.48 12.67 -20.13
CA PRO A 165 13.18 11.97 -21.38
C PRO A 165 12.97 10.46 -21.18
N LEU A 166 12.29 9.80 -22.12
CA LEU A 166 12.12 8.34 -22.06
C LEU A 166 13.43 7.56 -22.31
N SER A 167 14.45 8.19 -22.88
CA SER A 167 15.77 7.60 -23.08
C SER A 167 16.57 7.48 -21.77
N ILE A 168 16.32 8.36 -20.80
CA ILE A 168 17.01 8.34 -19.49
C ILE A 168 16.28 7.37 -18.58
N THR A 169 16.96 6.34 -18.10
CA THR A 169 16.49 5.36 -17.11
C THR A 169 16.66 5.88 -15.68
N ARG A 170 16.00 5.23 -14.71
CA ARG A 170 16.27 5.46 -13.28
C ARG A 170 17.73 5.18 -12.91
N PHE A 171 18.34 4.15 -13.51
CA PHE A 171 19.73 3.77 -13.26
C PHE A 171 20.74 4.82 -13.75
N ASP A 172 20.44 5.50 -14.87
CA ASP A 172 21.25 6.62 -15.36
C ASP A 172 21.28 7.76 -14.33
N VAL A 173 20.12 8.05 -13.73
CA VAL A 173 20.01 9.09 -12.69
C VAL A 173 20.72 8.67 -11.41
N ILE A 174 20.56 7.41 -10.96
CA ILE A 174 21.29 6.88 -9.80
C ILE A 174 22.81 7.00 -10.04
N THR A 175 23.28 6.63 -11.23
CA THR A 175 24.70 6.74 -11.60
C THR A 175 25.18 8.19 -11.54
N ALA A 176 24.38 9.13 -12.06
CA ALA A 176 24.69 10.56 -11.98
C ALA A 176 24.73 11.09 -10.54
N LEU A 177 23.91 10.52 -9.64
CA LEU A 177 23.80 10.92 -8.24
C LEU A 177 24.60 10.03 -7.27
N GLN A 178 25.42 9.09 -7.75
CA GLN A 178 26.10 8.10 -6.90
C GLN A 178 27.01 8.71 -5.83
N ASN A 179 27.51 9.94 -6.07
CA ASN A 179 28.36 10.68 -5.13
C ASN A 179 27.56 11.60 -4.20
N ALA A 180 26.22 11.62 -4.31
CA ALA A 180 25.37 12.41 -3.45
C ALA A 180 25.26 11.74 -2.08
N GLU A 181 25.77 12.42 -1.05
CA GLU A 181 25.75 11.92 0.31
C GLU A 181 24.32 11.64 0.78
N GLY A 182 24.09 10.44 1.30
CA GLY A 182 22.81 10.04 1.85
C GLY A 182 21.67 9.89 0.84
N LEU A 183 21.95 9.72 -0.46
CA LEU A 183 20.95 9.26 -1.42
C LEU A 183 20.37 7.90 -0.97
N GLN A 184 19.05 7.81 -0.87
CA GLN A 184 18.34 6.59 -0.48
C GLN A 184 17.66 5.93 -1.67
N ASP A 185 16.98 6.72 -2.50
CA ASP A 185 16.21 6.20 -3.64
C ASP A 185 16.03 7.25 -4.73
N VAL A 186 15.81 6.78 -5.96
CA VAL A 186 15.48 7.60 -7.13
C VAL A 186 14.28 6.99 -7.83
N MET A 187 13.32 7.82 -8.22
CA MET A 187 12.02 7.37 -8.67
C MET A 187 11.62 8.16 -9.89
N LEU A 188 11.05 7.50 -10.90
CA LEU A 188 10.57 8.14 -12.12
C LEU A 188 9.09 7.82 -12.31
N SER A 189 8.27 8.85 -12.49
CA SER A 189 6.82 8.70 -12.70
C SER A 189 6.50 8.02 -14.03
N GLU A 190 5.26 7.56 -14.17
CA GLU A 190 4.71 7.20 -15.48
C GLU A 190 4.87 8.35 -16.49
N PRO A 191 5.15 8.03 -17.77
CA PRO A 191 5.23 9.02 -18.84
C PRO A 191 3.95 9.85 -18.96
N ARG A 192 4.11 11.16 -19.12
CA ARG A 192 3.02 12.09 -19.43
C ARG A 192 3.25 12.71 -20.79
N GLN A 193 2.20 12.78 -21.59
CA GLN A 193 2.23 13.45 -22.87
C GLN A 193 2.14 14.97 -22.68
N ALA A 194 3.00 15.71 -23.38
CA ALA A 194 2.94 17.15 -23.50
C ALA A 194 3.29 17.60 -24.92
N SER A 195 3.31 18.91 -25.16
CA SER A 195 3.50 19.53 -26.48
C SER A 195 4.80 19.16 -27.22
N GLY A 196 5.77 18.51 -26.55
CA GLY A 196 7.04 18.08 -27.14
C GLY A 196 7.31 16.57 -27.07
N GLY A 197 6.30 15.75 -26.72
CA GLY A 197 6.46 14.31 -26.57
C GLY A 197 6.18 13.83 -25.14
N PHE A 198 6.71 12.65 -24.82
CA PHE A 198 6.54 12.03 -23.50
C PHE A 198 7.70 12.39 -22.58
N PHE A 199 7.37 12.76 -21.35
CA PHE A 199 8.37 12.96 -20.31
C PHE A 199 7.91 12.36 -18.98
N ARG A 200 8.87 12.12 -18.10
CA ARG A 200 8.65 11.69 -16.72
C ARG A 200 8.99 12.80 -15.73
N ARG A 201 8.49 12.68 -14.51
CA ARG A 201 8.95 13.47 -13.36
C ARG A 201 9.76 12.55 -12.48
N GLY A 202 10.87 13.06 -11.99
CA GLY A 202 11.73 12.35 -11.08
C GLY A 202 11.64 12.85 -9.64
N LEU A 203 11.92 11.95 -8.71
CA LEU A 203 12.09 12.24 -7.29
C LEU A 203 13.35 11.53 -6.80
N ALA A 204 14.24 12.26 -6.15
CA ALA A 204 15.37 11.70 -5.41
C ALA A 204 15.10 11.87 -3.91
N ILE A 205 15.21 10.78 -3.15
CA ILE A 205 15.01 10.75 -1.69
C ILE A 205 16.36 10.65 -1.01
N PHE A 206 16.55 11.43 0.05
CA PHE A 206 17.77 11.50 0.84
C PHE A 206 17.49 11.14 2.30
N ALA A 207 18.51 10.70 3.03
CA ALA A 207 18.37 10.29 4.43
C ALA A 207 18.04 11.45 5.38
N THR A 208 18.49 12.67 5.05
CA THR A 208 18.27 13.86 5.89
C THR A 208 17.96 15.08 5.04
N PRO A 209 17.30 16.12 5.59
CA PRO A 209 17.04 17.36 4.86
C PRO A 209 18.34 18.09 4.50
N GLN A 210 19.39 17.94 5.32
CA GLN A 210 20.70 18.53 5.07
C GLN A 210 21.38 17.88 3.85
N HIS A 211 21.26 16.56 3.71
CA HIS A 211 21.75 15.84 2.52
C HIS A 211 21.01 16.30 1.26
N ALA A 212 19.68 16.43 1.32
CA ALA A 212 18.90 16.96 0.21
C ALA A 212 19.33 18.39 -0.17
N GLN A 213 19.52 19.28 0.81
CA GLN A 213 19.97 20.64 0.53
C GLN A 213 21.37 20.66 -0.13
N LYS A 214 22.32 19.89 0.40
CA LYS A 214 23.67 19.77 -0.17
C LYS A 214 23.64 19.23 -1.61
N ALA A 215 22.77 18.26 -1.87
CA ALA A 215 22.59 17.70 -3.21
C ALA A 215 21.95 18.70 -4.19
N GLU A 216 20.97 19.50 -3.76
CA GLU A 216 20.37 20.57 -4.58
C GLU A 216 21.43 21.55 -5.08
N GLU A 217 22.38 21.93 -4.22
CA GLU A 217 23.47 22.83 -4.57
C GLU A 217 24.54 22.15 -5.46
N SER A 218 24.90 20.91 -5.14
CA SER A 218 26.01 20.20 -5.79
C SER A 218 25.67 19.67 -7.19
N PHE A 219 24.41 19.32 -7.43
CA PHE A 219 23.95 18.71 -8.68
C PHE A 219 23.10 19.66 -9.53
N LYS A 220 23.28 20.97 -9.34
CA LYS A 220 22.66 21.97 -10.19
C LYS A 220 23.20 21.85 -11.61
N ASP A 221 22.31 21.58 -12.55
CA ASP A 221 22.61 21.45 -13.99
C ASP A 221 23.52 20.28 -14.34
N THR A 222 23.40 19.16 -13.63
CA THR A 222 24.14 17.92 -13.92
C THR A 222 23.63 17.28 -15.21
N GLU A 223 24.56 16.94 -16.11
CA GLU A 223 24.25 16.23 -17.36
C GLU A 223 24.16 14.72 -17.11
N VAL A 224 23.00 14.14 -17.40
CA VAL A 224 22.72 12.71 -17.31
C VAL A 224 22.77 12.12 -18.71
N LYS A 225 23.64 11.13 -18.91
CA LYS A 225 23.82 10.44 -20.19
C LYS A 225 23.03 9.12 -20.17
N PRO A 226 22.22 8.84 -21.21
CA PRO A 226 21.53 7.56 -21.33
C PRO A 226 22.52 6.42 -21.57
N GLN A 227 22.51 5.39 -20.73
CA GLN A 227 23.34 4.19 -20.95
C GLN A 227 22.78 3.29 -22.05
N THR A 228 21.44 3.24 -22.20
CA THR A 228 20.78 2.35 -23.18
C THR A 228 20.86 2.84 -24.63
N ASP A 229 21.09 4.14 -24.83
CA ASP A 229 21.22 4.75 -26.15
C ASP A 229 22.27 5.87 -26.13
N PRO A 230 23.56 5.56 -26.33
CA PRO A 230 24.63 6.54 -26.30
C PRO A 230 24.51 7.68 -27.33
N GLY A 231 23.65 7.51 -28.34
CA GLY A 231 23.38 8.55 -29.35
C GLY A 231 22.26 9.53 -28.96
N ALA A 232 21.50 9.23 -27.91
CA ALA A 232 20.44 10.10 -27.43
C ALA A 232 21.00 11.37 -26.76
N PRO A 233 20.28 12.50 -26.85
CA PRO A 233 20.73 13.76 -26.28
C PRO A 233 20.86 13.66 -24.75
N GLU A 234 21.88 14.33 -24.23
CA GLU A 234 22.12 14.43 -22.79
C GLU A 234 21.00 15.21 -22.11
N TYR A 235 20.58 14.74 -20.93
CA TYR A 235 19.55 15.39 -20.15
C TYR A 235 20.19 16.27 -19.08
N LYS A 236 19.90 17.58 -19.13
CA LYS A 236 20.30 18.52 -18.08
C LYS A 236 19.33 18.41 -16.92
N MET A 237 19.74 17.68 -15.89
CA MET A 237 18.98 17.51 -14.67
C MET A 237 19.23 18.69 -13.73
N SER A 238 18.13 19.36 -13.34
CA SER A 238 18.15 20.35 -12.27
C SER A 238 17.28 19.81 -11.13
N LEU A 239 17.92 19.52 -9.99
CA LEU A 239 17.21 19.13 -8.77
C LEU A 239 16.58 20.38 -8.15
N ILE A 240 15.29 20.26 -7.81
CA ILE A 240 14.48 21.35 -7.27
C ILE A 240 13.86 20.88 -5.97
N ASN A 241 14.14 21.59 -4.88
CA ASN A 241 13.43 21.35 -3.64
C ASN A 241 11.96 21.80 -3.78
N PRO A 242 10.98 20.90 -3.59
CA PRO A 242 9.57 21.26 -3.73
C PRO A 242 9.14 22.35 -2.74
N LEU A 243 9.84 22.51 -1.61
CA LEU A 243 9.60 23.56 -0.62
C LEU A 243 10.17 24.92 -1.04
N SER A 244 11.21 24.96 -1.88
CA SER A 244 11.79 26.21 -2.40
C SER A 244 10.98 26.75 -3.59
N ALA A 245 10.44 25.86 -4.42
CA ALA A 245 9.61 26.20 -5.58
C ALA A 245 8.24 26.78 -5.22
N GLN A 246 7.70 26.43 -4.04
CA GLN A 246 6.51 27.06 -3.49
C GLN A 246 6.90 28.44 -2.93
N GLY A 247 6.83 29.48 -3.77
CA GLY A 247 7.25 30.84 -3.43
C GLY A 247 6.76 31.34 -2.06
N ALA A 248 7.38 32.41 -1.56
CA ALA A 248 7.28 32.92 -0.18
C ALA A 248 5.86 33.12 0.42
N GLY A 249 4.80 33.04 -0.39
CA GLY A 249 3.40 33.10 0.03
C GLY A 249 2.75 31.79 0.52
N MET A 250 3.40 30.62 0.42
CA MET A 250 2.82 29.32 0.84
C MET A 250 3.37 28.75 2.16
N LYS A 251 4.00 29.59 3.00
CA LYS A 251 4.65 29.17 4.26
C LYS A 251 3.74 28.44 5.26
N ASN A 252 2.41 28.55 5.15
CA ASN A 252 1.46 27.93 6.08
C ASN A 252 1.05 26.49 5.74
N LYS A 253 1.57 25.87 4.67
CA LYS A 253 1.24 24.47 4.30
C LYS A 253 2.14 23.42 4.96
N LYS A 254 3.25 23.82 5.59
CA LYS A 254 4.30 22.90 6.05
C LYS A 254 3.89 21.94 7.18
N ASN A 255 2.76 22.22 7.84
CA ASN A 255 2.36 21.54 9.07
C ASN A 255 0.98 20.89 8.92
N LYS A 256 0.70 20.30 7.75
CA LYS A 256 -0.56 19.62 7.48
C LYS A 256 -0.32 18.24 6.90
N ILE A 257 -0.99 17.24 7.45
CA ILE A 257 -1.06 15.89 6.90
C ILE A 257 -2.36 15.77 6.12
N ARG A 258 -2.29 15.32 4.87
CA ARG A 258 -3.46 14.97 4.08
C ARG A 258 -3.93 13.56 4.44
N ALA A 259 -4.93 13.47 5.31
CA ALA A 259 -5.50 12.20 5.71
C ALA A 259 -6.71 11.83 4.84
N LYS A 260 -6.78 10.59 4.37
CA LYS A 260 -8.03 9.99 3.89
C LYS A 260 -8.78 9.32 5.03
N LEU A 261 -10.10 9.37 4.99
CA LEU A 261 -10.93 8.79 6.04
C LEU A 261 -11.55 7.47 5.61
N ALA A 262 -11.32 6.42 6.40
CA ALA A 262 -12.05 5.16 6.28
C ALA A 262 -13.54 5.35 6.60
N PRO A 263 -14.40 4.45 6.09
CA PRO A 263 -15.79 4.37 6.55
C PRO A 263 -15.87 4.18 8.07
N ILE A 264 -16.97 4.63 8.67
CA ILE A 264 -17.15 4.56 10.12
C ILE A 264 -17.16 3.11 10.64
N ASP A 265 -17.61 2.16 9.80
CA ASP A 265 -17.71 0.73 10.14
C ASP A 265 -16.34 0.11 10.43
N MET A 266 -15.28 0.66 9.83
CA MET A 266 -13.88 0.26 10.07
C MET A 266 -13.38 0.59 11.48
N SER A 267 -14.20 1.29 12.25
CA SER A 267 -13.89 1.74 13.61
C SER A 267 -14.75 1.02 14.66
N THR A 268 -15.60 0.09 14.24
CA THR A 268 -16.36 -0.78 15.15
C THR A 268 -15.41 -1.78 15.83
N PRO A 269 -15.60 -2.10 17.12
CA PRO A 269 -14.73 -3.05 17.83
C PRO A 269 -14.60 -4.40 17.13
N GLU A 270 -15.72 -4.93 16.62
CA GLU A 270 -15.77 -6.21 15.91
C GLU A 270 -14.93 -6.17 14.63
N ARG A 271 -15.03 -5.07 13.88
CA ARG A 271 -14.23 -4.89 12.66
C ARG A 271 -12.75 -4.70 12.97
N VAL A 272 -12.42 -3.92 14.00
CA VAL A 272 -11.04 -3.73 14.43
C VAL A 272 -10.39 -5.06 14.81
N ALA A 273 -11.07 -5.89 15.59
CA ALA A 273 -10.57 -7.22 15.95
C ALA A 273 -10.36 -8.11 14.71
N LEU A 274 -11.29 -8.06 13.73
CA LEU A 274 -11.14 -8.78 12.47
C LEU A 274 -9.93 -8.26 11.65
N ASP A 275 -9.77 -6.95 11.54
CA ASP A 275 -8.67 -6.33 10.80
C ASP A 275 -7.31 -6.59 11.45
N VAL A 276 -7.23 -6.75 12.79
CA VAL A 276 -6.01 -7.23 13.46
C VAL A 276 -5.58 -8.60 12.93
N LEU A 277 -6.54 -9.53 12.78
CA LEU A 277 -6.25 -10.87 12.27
C LEU A 277 -5.86 -10.83 10.79
N ARG A 278 -6.56 -10.03 9.98
CA ARG A 278 -6.34 -9.92 8.53
C ARG A 278 -5.02 -9.25 8.19
N SER A 279 -4.70 -8.14 8.85
CA SER A 279 -3.43 -7.45 8.66
C SER A 279 -2.26 -8.30 9.15
N ALA A 280 -2.41 -9.04 10.27
CA ALA A 280 -1.42 -10.02 10.71
C ALA A 280 -1.16 -11.13 9.67
N ASP A 281 -2.22 -11.65 9.05
CA ASP A 281 -2.10 -12.65 7.98
C ASP A 281 -1.40 -12.10 6.75
N LEU A 282 -1.77 -10.88 6.34
CA LEU A 282 -1.13 -10.19 5.22
C LEU A 282 0.36 -9.92 5.47
N ILE A 283 0.72 -9.46 6.68
CA ILE A 283 2.11 -9.26 7.11
C ILE A 283 2.90 -10.55 6.97
N ARG A 284 2.42 -11.65 7.58
CA ARG A 284 3.09 -12.97 7.49
C ARG A 284 3.35 -13.38 6.04
N LYS A 285 2.36 -13.18 5.17
CA LYS A 285 2.42 -13.52 3.76
C LYS A 285 3.44 -12.66 3.00
N LEU A 286 3.43 -11.35 3.21
CA LEU A 286 4.36 -10.42 2.56
C LEU A 286 5.79 -10.57 3.10
N ASP A 287 5.96 -10.85 4.38
CA ASP A 287 7.27 -11.07 4.98
C ASP A 287 7.95 -12.32 4.43
N VAL A 288 7.19 -13.38 4.13
CA VAL A 288 7.73 -14.56 3.42
C VAL A 288 8.15 -14.18 2.00
N VAL A 289 7.30 -13.42 1.28
CA VAL A 289 7.57 -12.98 -0.09
C VAL A 289 8.86 -12.14 -0.18
N TRP A 290 9.08 -11.25 0.77
CA TRP A 290 10.24 -10.35 0.79
C TRP A 290 11.37 -10.82 1.72
N ASP A 291 11.29 -12.06 2.23
CA ASP A 291 12.30 -12.70 3.08
C ASP A 291 12.58 -11.98 4.42
N VAL A 292 11.64 -11.16 4.87
CA VAL A 292 11.71 -10.42 6.14
C VAL A 292 11.68 -11.37 7.33
N THR A 293 11.14 -12.58 7.15
CA THR A 293 11.19 -13.69 8.11
C THR A 293 12.60 -14.07 8.54
N THR A 294 13.65 -13.67 7.82
CA THR A 294 15.04 -13.91 8.26
C THR A 294 15.48 -12.98 9.38
N LEU A 295 14.81 -11.84 9.56
CA LEU A 295 15.16 -10.82 10.55
C LEU A 295 14.63 -11.14 11.95
N TYR A 296 13.57 -11.92 12.03
CA TYR A 296 12.95 -12.33 13.28
C TYR A 296 12.86 -13.85 13.29
N GLY A 297 13.03 -14.48 14.45
CA GLY A 297 12.99 -15.94 14.57
C GLY A 297 11.58 -16.51 14.33
N ARG A 298 11.15 -17.43 15.19
CA ARG A 298 9.84 -18.10 15.00
C ARG A 298 8.63 -17.17 15.15
N VAL A 299 8.77 -16.06 15.87
CA VAL A 299 7.65 -15.19 16.22
C VAL A 299 7.94 -13.75 15.80
N HIS A 300 7.09 -13.23 14.91
CA HIS A 300 7.16 -11.85 14.45
C HIS A 300 6.94 -10.89 15.64
N PRO A 301 7.75 -9.82 15.83
CA PRO A 301 7.67 -8.92 16.98
C PRO A 301 6.27 -8.30 17.17
N LEU A 302 5.60 -7.92 16.08
CA LEU A 302 4.23 -7.41 16.11
C LEU A 302 3.16 -8.47 16.41
N LEU A 303 3.44 -9.77 16.26
CA LEU A 303 2.39 -10.80 16.38
C LEU A 303 2.44 -11.57 17.71
N ARG A 304 3.32 -11.16 18.63
CA ARG A 304 3.37 -11.72 19.97
C ARG A 304 2.08 -11.39 20.71
N LYS A 305 1.30 -12.41 21.04
CA LYS A 305 0.28 -12.27 22.08
C LYS A 305 0.98 -12.13 23.41
N GLU A 306 0.84 -10.98 24.04
CA GLU A 306 1.35 -10.75 25.38
C GLU A 306 0.75 -11.80 26.33
N GLY A 307 1.61 -12.60 26.97
CA GLY A 307 1.22 -13.73 27.81
C GLY A 307 1.56 -15.11 27.25
N GLU A 308 1.86 -15.25 25.96
CA GLU A 308 2.57 -16.42 25.42
C GLU A 308 4.07 -16.27 25.71
N GLY A 309 4.40 -16.12 26.99
CA GLY A 309 5.78 -16.23 27.46
C GLY A 309 6.29 -17.60 27.03
N GLU A 310 7.38 -17.60 26.26
CA GLU A 310 8.19 -18.75 25.93
C GLU A 310 8.47 -19.49 27.23
N ARG A 311 7.63 -20.50 27.53
CA ARG A 311 7.95 -21.47 28.56
C ARG A 311 9.10 -22.24 27.96
N ASP A 312 10.31 -21.69 28.10
CA ASP A 312 11.55 -22.36 27.79
C ASP A 312 11.50 -23.70 28.51
N GLY A 313 11.16 -24.72 27.72
CA GLY A 313 11.20 -26.11 28.11
C GLY A 313 12.65 -26.47 28.31
N LYS A 314 13.21 -26.09 29.46
CA LYS A 314 14.48 -26.57 30.00
C LYS A 314 14.37 -27.99 30.55
N ASP A 315 13.46 -28.78 29.98
CA ASP A 315 13.21 -30.19 30.31
C ASP A 315 13.16 -31.01 29.02
N VAL A 316 14.27 -31.04 28.28
CA VAL A 316 14.62 -32.24 27.52
C VAL A 316 15.89 -32.77 28.16
N GLY A 317 15.66 -33.53 29.23
CA GLY A 317 16.66 -34.39 29.83
C GLY A 317 17.31 -35.25 28.76
N ALA A 318 18.63 -35.33 28.89
CA ALA A 318 19.47 -36.27 28.19
C ALA A 318 18.96 -37.70 28.38
N ASP A 319 18.68 -38.38 27.27
CA ASP A 319 18.83 -39.83 27.15
C ASP A 319 19.36 -40.14 25.74
N SER A 320 20.64 -39.81 25.54
CA SER A 320 21.49 -40.44 24.52
C SER A 320 22.39 -41.46 25.22
N ALA A 321 21.96 -42.71 25.23
CA ALA A 321 22.79 -43.86 25.58
C ALA A 321 23.14 -44.62 24.30
N ALA A 322 24.41 -45.08 24.25
CA ALA A 322 25.14 -45.75 23.16
C ALA A 322 25.99 -44.78 22.32
N ASP A 323 27.32 -44.90 22.17
CA ASP A 323 28.23 -46.01 22.45
C ASP A 323 29.70 -45.51 22.35
N GLY A 324 30.59 -46.05 23.21
CA GLY A 324 32.04 -46.25 23.03
C GLY A 324 33.01 -45.09 22.72
N GLY A 325 33.89 -44.73 23.66
CA GLY A 325 35.03 -43.85 23.33
C GLY A 325 36.02 -43.44 24.44
N VAL A 326 36.66 -44.43 25.07
CA VAL A 326 37.92 -44.45 25.87
C VAL A 326 38.87 -43.21 25.88
N ARG A 327 39.42 -42.92 27.09
CA ARG A 327 40.68 -42.17 27.48
C ARG A 327 40.62 -40.62 27.45
N ALA A 328 41.19 -39.85 28.38
CA ALA A 328 42.04 -40.08 29.56
C ALA A 328 41.98 -38.87 30.53
N ARG A 329 42.29 -39.15 31.80
CA ARG A 329 42.51 -38.26 32.98
C ARG A 329 43.75 -37.35 32.78
N PRO A 330 43.84 -36.16 33.43
CA PRO A 330 44.37 -36.05 34.80
C PRO A 330 43.51 -35.10 35.68
N GLU A 331 43.17 -35.45 36.92
CA GLU A 331 43.93 -35.17 38.15
C GLU A 331 44.31 -33.71 38.32
N ASN A 332 43.47 -32.96 39.06
CA ASN A 332 43.94 -31.92 39.95
C ASN A 332 43.04 -31.84 41.17
N GLU A 333 43.63 -32.21 42.30
CA GLU A 333 43.09 -32.14 43.65
C GLU A 333 43.24 -30.69 44.15
N HIS A 334 42.12 -30.08 44.54
CA HIS A 334 42.16 -28.97 45.48
C HIS A 334 40.97 -29.10 46.42
N GLU A 335 41.29 -29.64 47.60
CA GLU A 335 40.49 -29.56 48.82
C GLU A 335 40.51 -28.10 49.25
N ASP A 336 39.35 -27.48 49.41
CA ASP A 336 39.23 -26.32 50.29
C ASP A 336 37.94 -26.47 51.09
N ASP A 337 38.16 -26.67 52.39
CA ASP A 337 37.16 -26.71 53.43
C ASP A 337 36.54 -25.32 53.56
N THR A 338 35.22 -25.21 53.44
CA THR A 338 34.53 -24.05 54.00
C THR A 338 33.25 -24.44 54.70
N GLU A 339 33.19 -23.96 55.93
CA GLU A 339 32.33 -24.38 57.02
C GLU A 339 30.84 -24.14 56.78
N ALA A 340 30.06 -25.01 57.41
CA ALA A 340 28.63 -24.85 57.60
C ALA A 340 28.30 -23.56 58.35
N VAL A 341 27.46 -22.72 57.74
CA VAL A 341 26.68 -21.71 58.48
C VAL A 341 25.22 -22.08 58.31
N GLU A 342 24.68 -22.72 59.35
CA GLU A 342 23.25 -22.86 59.58
C GLU A 342 22.69 -21.46 59.87
N GLY A 343 21.94 -20.93 58.90
CA GLY A 343 21.23 -19.67 58.99
C GLY A 343 19.75 -19.89 58.75
N ASP A 344 19.04 -20.29 59.81
CA ASP A 344 17.58 -20.35 59.85
C ASP A 344 16.99 -18.94 59.79
N GLY A 345 16.75 -18.47 58.57
CA GLY A 345 16.12 -17.19 58.27
C GLY A 345 14.81 -17.40 57.52
N GLU A 346 13.75 -17.74 58.26
CA GLU A 346 12.38 -17.66 57.77
C GLU A 346 12.04 -16.20 57.42
N GLY A 347 12.09 -15.89 56.12
CA GLY A 347 11.77 -14.58 55.57
C GLY A 347 11.01 -14.70 54.25
N ARG A 348 9.88 -15.41 54.27
CA ARG A 348 8.90 -15.44 53.17
C ARG A 348 8.38 -14.02 52.93
N GLY A 349 8.75 -13.40 51.81
CA GLY A 349 8.27 -12.06 51.53
C GLY A 349 8.58 -11.52 50.14
N ARG A 350 7.60 -11.72 49.24
CA ARG A 350 7.36 -10.95 48.02
C ARG A 350 8.30 -11.27 46.86
N GLY A 351 7.83 -12.24 46.07
CA GLY A 351 8.30 -12.42 44.70
C GLY A 351 8.31 -11.09 43.96
N ARG A 352 9.43 -10.82 43.30
CA ARG A 352 9.47 -9.92 42.15
C ARG A 352 8.38 -10.39 41.20
N GLY A 353 7.21 -9.76 41.26
CA GLY A 353 6.23 -9.86 40.20
C GLY A 353 6.94 -9.40 38.94
N SER A 354 7.11 -10.31 37.98
CA SER A 354 7.37 -9.93 36.61
C SER A 354 6.28 -8.92 36.26
N GLU A 355 6.67 -7.65 36.15
CA GLU A 355 5.78 -6.55 35.83
C GLU A 355 5.22 -6.86 34.45
N ALA A 356 4.02 -7.45 34.43
CA ALA A 356 3.37 -7.88 33.20
C ALA A 356 3.15 -6.64 32.36
N THR A 357 3.78 -6.59 31.19
CA THR A 357 3.61 -5.51 30.23
C THR A 357 2.11 -5.36 29.96
N PRO A 358 1.53 -4.15 30.06
CA PRO A 358 0.09 -3.97 29.89
C PRO A 358 -0.37 -4.48 28.53
N LEU A 359 -1.44 -5.29 28.50
CA LEU A 359 -1.99 -5.85 27.27
C LEU A 359 -2.29 -4.75 26.24
N ARG A 360 -1.70 -4.83 25.04
CA ARG A 360 -2.00 -3.93 23.91
C ARG A 360 -3.47 -4.06 23.55
N SER A 361 -4.15 -2.92 23.40
CA SER A 361 -5.51 -2.92 22.86
C SER A 361 -5.51 -3.31 21.38
N ASP A 362 -6.55 -3.99 20.91
CA ASP A 362 -6.73 -4.35 19.49
C ASP A 362 -6.58 -3.14 18.56
N ALA A 363 -7.02 -1.96 19.01
CA ALA A 363 -6.91 -0.73 18.24
C ALA A 363 -5.46 -0.30 18.02
N LEU A 364 -4.62 -0.33 19.07
CA LEU A 364 -3.19 -0.01 18.99
C LEU A 364 -2.44 -1.09 18.20
N GLN A 365 -2.78 -2.35 18.44
CA GLN A 365 -2.22 -3.48 17.71
C GLN A 365 -2.47 -3.36 16.20
N LEU A 366 -3.70 -3.03 15.81
CA LEU A 366 -4.02 -2.75 14.41
C LEU A 366 -3.20 -1.57 13.89
N ASP A 367 -3.15 -0.45 14.61
CA ASP A 367 -2.41 0.74 14.15
C ASP A 367 -0.93 0.44 13.89
N LEU A 368 -0.28 -0.34 14.76
CA LEU A 368 1.10 -0.78 14.55
C LEU A 368 1.25 -1.66 13.30
N GLN A 369 0.31 -2.59 13.08
CA GLN A 369 0.30 -3.44 11.88
C GLN A 369 0.08 -2.61 10.61
N LEU A 370 -0.77 -1.57 10.67
CA LEU A 370 -1.02 -0.68 9.54
C LEU A 370 0.19 0.19 9.21
N ILE A 371 0.88 0.74 10.21
CA ILE A 371 2.14 1.49 9.98
C ILE A 371 3.22 0.56 9.45
N TYR A 372 3.33 -0.67 9.97
CA TYR A 372 4.28 -1.65 9.45
C TYR A 372 4.04 -1.96 7.97
N LEU A 373 2.81 -2.30 7.59
CA LEU A 373 2.43 -2.52 6.18
C LEU A 373 2.76 -1.31 5.30
N ARG A 374 2.59 -0.10 5.84
CA ARG A 374 2.86 1.16 5.16
C ARG A 374 4.36 1.43 4.98
N GLU A 375 5.16 1.34 6.05
CA GLU A 375 6.60 1.65 6.04
C GLU A 375 7.45 0.55 5.39
N VAL A 376 7.10 -0.72 5.61
CA VAL A 376 7.93 -1.86 5.21
C VAL A 376 7.52 -2.40 3.83
N HIS A 377 6.21 -2.50 3.58
CA HIS A 377 5.67 -3.17 2.39
C HIS A 377 5.09 -2.23 1.33
N ASN A 378 5.07 -0.91 1.59
CA ASN A 378 4.39 0.09 0.77
C ASN A 378 2.91 -0.25 0.51
N VAL A 379 2.22 -0.82 1.50
CA VAL A 379 0.81 -1.20 1.41
C VAL A 379 -0.05 -0.21 2.19
N CYS A 380 -1.07 0.34 1.53
CA CYS A 380 -2.12 1.08 2.22
C CYS A 380 -3.31 0.14 2.45
N TYR A 381 -3.42 -0.37 3.67
CA TYR A 381 -4.40 -1.39 4.02
C TYR A 381 -5.83 -1.00 3.60
N TYR A 382 -6.31 0.19 3.99
CA TYR A 382 -7.68 0.61 3.69
C TYR A 382 -7.94 0.96 2.22
N SER A 383 -6.93 1.22 1.38
CA SER A 383 -7.16 1.30 -0.08
C SER A 383 -7.14 -0.08 -0.75
N GLY A 384 -6.60 -1.09 -0.07
CA GLY A 384 -6.39 -2.44 -0.59
C GLY A 384 -5.33 -2.49 -1.69
N GLU A 385 -4.38 -1.56 -1.69
CA GLU A 385 -3.42 -1.40 -2.77
C GLU A 385 -1.97 -1.42 -2.24
N GLN A 386 -1.12 -2.10 -3.00
CA GLN A 386 0.33 -2.04 -2.85
C GLN A 386 0.87 -1.02 -3.84
N TYR A 387 1.79 -0.19 -3.37
CA TYR A 387 2.46 0.80 -4.19
C TYR A 387 3.89 0.36 -4.45
N GLU A 388 4.45 0.89 -5.53
CA GLU A 388 5.85 0.69 -5.85
C GLU A 388 6.75 1.31 -4.77
N HIS A 389 6.33 2.46 -4.23
CA HIS A 389 7.14 3.29 -3.36
C HIS A 389 6.28 4.25 -2.52
N THR A 390 6.84 4.78 -1.43
CA THR A 390 6.12 5.61 -0.45
C THR A 390 5.47 6.86 -1.07
N LYS A 391 6.12 7.52 -2.04
CA LYS A 391 5.56 8.71 -2.68
C LYS A 391 4.27 8.43 -3.48
N ALA A 392 4.21 7.32 -4.21
CA ALA A 392 3.05 6.94 -5.02
C ALA A 392 1.88 6.64 -4.11
N MET A 393 2.15 5.98 -2.98
CA MET A 393 1.16 5.80 -1.93
C MET A 393 0.64 7.14 -1.38
N GLN A 394 1.52 8.11 -1.11
CA GLN A 394 1.09 9.43 -0.65
C GLN A 394 0.24 10.18 -1.69
N ASP A 395 0.60 10.10 -2.97
CA ASP A 395 -0.15 10.74 -4.05
C ASP A 395 -1.52 10.08 -4.28
N ALA A 396 -1.59 8.75 -4.22
CA ALA A 396 -2.80 7.99 -4.48
C ALA A 396 -3.71 7.91 -3.26
N ALA A 397 -3.18 7.56 -2.08
CA ALA A 397 -3.92 7.28 -0.85
C ALA A 397 -3.82 8.38 0.22
N GLY A 398 -3.15 9.50 -0.08
CA GLY A 398 -2.87 10.54 0.91
C GLY A 398 -1.72 10.16 1.84
N ASP A 399 -1.34 11.12 2.68
CA ASP A 399 -0.22 10.99 3.61
C ASP A 399 -0.47 9.91 4.67
N ILE A 400 -1.74 9.71 5.04
CA ILE A 400 -2.18 8.63 5.91
C ILE A 400 -3.66 8.31 5.69
N PHE A 401 -4.09 7.11 6.11
CA PHE A 401 -5.49 6.71 6.12
C PHE A 401 -5.94 6.53 7.58
N LEU A 402 -6.99 7.25 7.99
CA LEU A 402 -7.45 7.28 9.37
C LEU A 402 -8.83 6.68 9.53
N ARG A 403 -9.03 5.97 10.65
CA ARG A 403 -10.34 5.52 11.14
C ARG A 403 -11.13 6.70 11.70
N ARG A 404 -12.46 6.62 11.68
CA ARG A 404 -13.32 7.66 12.27
C ARG A 404 -13.63 7.32 13.72
N TYR A 405 -13.95 8.32 14.53
CA TYR A 405 -14.53 8.01 15.84
C TYR A 405 -15.88 7.30 15.70
N TYR A 406 -15.93 6.05 16.15
CA TYR A 406 -17.19 5.34 16.33
C TYR A 406 -17.83 5.80 17.63
N VAL A 407 -19.02 6.41 17.54
CA VAL A 407 -19.84 6.74 18.71
C VAL A 407 -21.02 5.78 18.69
N ARG A 408 -21.01 4.82 19.63
CA ARG A 408 -22.17 3.96 19.85
C ARG A 408 -23.27 4.80 20.51
N THR A 409 -24.23 5.30 19.75
CA THR A 409 -25.44 5.91 20.29
C THR A 409 -26.21 4.82 21.05
N MET A 410 -26.26 4.93 22.38
CA MET A 410 -27.02 4.01 23.24
C MET A 410 -28.49 3.99 22.78
N GLY A 411 -28.93 2.88 22.17
CA GLY A 411 -30.32 2.67 21.73
C GLY A 411 -30.53 2.59 20.22
N GLU A 412 -29.56 2.94 19.38
CA GLU A 412 -29.63 2.65 17.95
C GLU A 412 -29.11 1.24 17.69
N VAL A 413 -30.03 0.30 17.42
CA VAL A 413 -29.67 -0.95 16.74
C VAL A 413 -29.26 -0.54 15.33
N LEU A 414 -27.95 -0.54 15.05
CA LEU A 414 -27.48 -0.36 13.68
C LEU A 414 -28.19 -1.41 12.82
N PRO A 415 -28.84 -1.01 11.71
CA PRO A 415 -29.44 -1.98 10.81
C PRO A 415 -28.33 -2.88 10.28
N THR A 416 -28.31 -4.12 10.75
CA THR A 416 -27.41 -5.14 10.24
C THR A 416 -27.94 -5.54 8.88
N CYS A 417 -27.37 -5.01 7.82
CA CYS A 417 -27.55 -5.57 6.49
C CYS A 417 -26.90 -6.96 6.51
N SER A 418 -27.66 -8.00 6.25
CA SER A 418 -27.08 -9.35 6.18
C SER A 418 -26.06 -9.39 5.04
N HIS A 419 -25.03 -10.22 5.19
CA HIS A 419 -24.02 -10.40 4.14
C HIS A 419 -24.66 -10.79 2.79
N GLU A 420 -25.74 -11.57 2.80
CA GLU A 420 -26.52 -11.90 1.60
C GLU A 420 -27.20 -10.68 0.97
N GLU A 421 -27.81 -9.79 1.76
CA GLU A 421 -28.43 -8.57 1.24
C GLU A 421 -27.40 -7.62 0.64
N ALA A 422 -26.22 -7.50 1.27
CA ALA A 422 -25.14 -6.72 0.72
C ALA A 422 -24.63 -7.30 -0.61
N LEU A 423 -24.42 -8.63 -0.67
CA LEU A 423 -24.04 -9.32 -1.91
C LEU A 423 -25.09 -9.19 -3.00
N ALA A 424 -26.39 -9.27 -2.67
CA ALA A 424 -27.47 -9.07 -3.62
C ALA A 424 -27.47 -7.64 -4.17
N SER A 425 -27.20 -6.65 -3.31
CA SER A 425 -27.06 -5.24 -3.71
C SER A 425 -25.84 -5.05 -4.62
N VAL A 426 -24.69 -5.66 -4.31
CA VAL A 426 -23.50 -5.64 -5.19
C VAL A 426 -23.79 -6.31 -6.53
N ALA A 427 -24.43 -7.48 -6.52
CA ALA A 427 -24.77 -8.23 -7.74
C ALA A 427 -25.71 -7.44 -8.66
N SER A 428 -26.57 -6.59 -8.09
CA SER A 428 -27.44 -5.69 -8.87
C SER A 428 -26.72 -4.48 -9.47
N LEU A 429 -25.58 -4.07 -8.90
CA LEU A 429 -24.76 -2.94 -9.35
C LEU A 429 -23.66 -3.35 -10.33
N LEU A 430 -23.28 -4.64 -10.34
CA LEU A 430 -22.39 -5.18 -11.35
C LEU A 430 -23.17 -5.31 -12.68
N PRO A 431 -22.64 -4.83 -13.81
CA PRO A 431 -23.25 -5.10 -15.11
C PRO A 431 -23.35 -6.62 -15.30
N PRO A 432 -24.42 -7.13 -15.93
CA PRO A 432 -24.62 -8.57 -16.10
C PRO A 432 -23.39 -9.14 -16.80
N GLY A 433 -22.58 -9.89 -16.04
CA GLY A 433 -21.35 -10.49 -16.52
C GLY A 433 -21.66 -11.37 -17.72
N GLY A 434 -21.04 -11.06 -18.86
CA GLY A 434 -21.06 -11.90 -20.05
C GLY A 434 -20.34 -13.21 -19.76
N GLY A 435 -21.06 -14.16 -19.15
CA GLY A 435 -20.63 -15.54 -19.06
C GLY A 435 -20.48 -16.11 -20.47
N THR A 436 -19.26 -16.49 -20.83
CA THR A 436 -18.98 -17.34 -22.00
C THR A 436 -19.48 -18.74 -21.70
N GLY A 437 -20.79 -18.93 -21.79
CA GLY A 437 -21.44 -20.24 -21.77
C GLY A 437 -21.92 -20.60 -23.16
N THR A 438 -21.14 -21.40 -23.89
CA THR A 438 -21.62 -22.10 -25.09
C THR A 438 -22.50 -23.26 -24.67
N GLY A 439 -23.82 -23.13 -24.86
CA GLY A 439 -24.78 -24.22 -24.70
C GLY A 439 -26.06 -23.91 -25.50
N PRO A 440 -26.61 -24.88 -26.27
CA PRO A 440 -27.67 -24.61 -27.23
C PRO A 440 -29.02 -24.44 -26.56
N ALA A 441 -29.82 -23.58 -27.18
CA ALA A 441 -31.13 -23.15 -26.76
C ALA A 441 -32.16 -24.28 -26.74
N ASP A 442 -33.09 -24.23 -25.79
CA ASP A 442 -34.48 -24.58 -26.09
C ASP A 442 -35.50 -23.78 -25.26
N ALA A 443 -36.38 -23.12 -26.02
CA ALA A 443 -37.79 -22.78 -25.85
C ALA A 443 -38.40 -22.21 -24.52
N SER A 444 -39.07 -21.07 -24.73
CA SER A 444 -40.38 -20.65 -24.16
C SER A 444 -40.43 -19.86 -22.85
N LEU A 445 -40.80 -18.57 -22.95
CA LEU A 445 -41.39 -17.79 -21.87
C LEU A 445 -42.69 -17.11 -22.35
N PRO A 446 -43.77 -17.10 -21.54
CA PRO A 446 -44.91 -16.24 -21.77
C PRO A 446 -44.76 -14.90 -21.03
N SER A 447 -45.41 -13.89 -21.63
CA SER A 447 -45.59 -12.53 -21.16
C SER A 447 -46.28 -12.44 -19.79
N ALA A 448 -45.69 -11.69 -18.85
CA ALA A 448 -46.38 -11.22 -17.65
C ALA A 448 -46.15 -9.71 -17.46
N SER A 449 -47.26 -8.97 -17.51
CA SER A 449 -47.41 -7.60 -17.05
C SER A 449 -47.43 -7.55 -15.53
N SER A 450 -46.63 -6.70 -14.90
CA SER A 450 -46.77 -6.38 -13.47
C SER A 450 -46.23 -4.99 -13.16
N SER A 451 -47.15 -4.12 -12.78
CA SER A 451 -46.92 -2.83 -12.12
C SER A 451 -46.15 -3.00 -10.81
N ALA A 452 -44.99 -2.36 -10.69
CA ALA A 452 -44.25 -2.28 -9.43
C ALA A 452 -44.66 -1.03 -8.63
N PRO A 453 -44.86 -1.12 -7.29
CA PRO A 453 -45.16 0.02 -6.45
C PRO A 453 -43.87 0.83 -6.20
N GLN A 454 -43.96 2.16 -6.32
CA GLN A 454 -42.91 3.07 -5.86
C GLN A 454 -42.84 3.01 -4.32
N ALA A 455 -41.92 2.20 -3.80
CA ALA A 455 -41.55 2.22 -2.39
C ALA A 455 -40.57 3.38 -2.17
N VAL A 456 -41.02 4.42 -1.46
CA VAL A 456 -40.17 5.47 -0.92
C VAL A 456 -39.38 4.86 0.25
N MET A 457 -38.24 4.23 -0.05
CA MET A 457 -37.30 3.76 0.96
C MET A 457 -36.43 4.93 1.42
N GLY A 458 -36.48 5.21 2.72
CA GLY A 458 -35.82 6.37 3.33
C GLY A 458 -34.30 6.27 3.35
N ALA A 459 -33.65 7.45 3.31
CA ALA A 459 -32.19 7.65 3.24
C ALA A 459 -31.34 6.92 4.31
N SER A 460 -31.95 6.39 5.37
CA SER A 460 -31.24 5.68 6.45
C SER A 460 -30.80 4.26 6.07
N GLN A 461 -31.43 3.59 5.08
CA GLN A 461 -30.99 2.26 4.62
C GLN A 461 -29.80 2.33 3.65
N SER A 462 -29.63 3.45 2.95
CA SER A 462 -28.54 3.65 1.98
C SER A 462 -27.16 3.67 2.66
N ALA A 463 -27.02 4.35 3.80
CA ALA A 463 -25.74 4.48 4.49
C ALA A 463 -25.18 3.16 5.03
N ALA A 464 -26.04 2.27 5.53
CA ALA A 464 -25.63 0.95 6.03
C ALA A 464 -25.21 -0.01 4.90
N CYS A 465 -25.88 0.08 3.73
CA CYS A 465 -25.53 -0.74 2.58
C CYS A 465 -24.20 -0.32 1.95
N THR A 466 -23.88 0.98 1.93
CA THR A 466 -22.64 1.50 1.30
C THR A 466 -21.38 1.14 2.08
N GLY A 467 -21.42 1.15 3.41
CA GLY A 467 -20.31 0.68 4.25
C GLY A 467 -19.98 -0.79 4.00
N THR A 468 -21.01 -1.63 3.88
CA THR A 468 -20.85 -3.07 3.61
C THR A 468 -20.24 -3.34 2.23
N LEU A 469 -20.63 -2.59 1.19
CA LEU A 469 -20.01 -2.69 -0.15
C LEU A 469 -18.52 -2.33 -0.12
N TRP A 470 -18.15 -1.27 0.59
CA TRP A 470 -16.74 -0.86 0.70
C TRP A 470 -15.90 -1.92 1.40
N VAL A 471 -16.42 -2.49 2.50
CA VAL A 471 -15.78 -3.61 3.22
C VAL A 471 -15.55 -4.80 2.30
N TYR A 472 -16.56 -5.20 1.53
CA TYR A 472 -16.44 -6.31 0.58
C TYR A 472 -15.41 -6.02 -0.52
N GLN A 473 -15.40 -4.79 -1.07
CA GLN A 473 -14.41 -4.37 -2.05
C GLN A 473 -12.99 -4.40 -1.46
N LEU A 474 -12.82 -3.93 -0.23
CA LEU A 474 -11.55 -3.98 0.48
C LEU A 474 -11.07 -5.43 0.62
N GLU A 475 -11.93 -6.34 1.07
CA GLU A 475 -11.58 -7.76 1.24
C GLU A 475 -11.12 -8.41 -0.07
N ARG A 476 -11.83 -8.16 -1.17
CA ARG A 476 -11.41 -8.63 -2.50
C ARG A 476 -10.06 -8.05 -2.92
N LYS A 477 -9.82 -6.76 -2.66
CA LYS A 477 -8.56 -6.11 -2.98
C LYS A 477 -7.39 -6.66 -2.16
N LEU A 478 -7.58 -6.91 -0.86
CA LEU A 478 -6.55 -7.50 0.00
C LEU A 478 -6.18 -8.92 -0.44
N GLU A 479 -7.17 -9.73 -0.84
CA GLU A 479 -6.90 -11.07 -1.36
C GLU A 479 -6.12 -11.02 -2.69
N HIS A 480 -6.51 -10.13 -3.60
CA HIS A 480 -5.81 -9.92 -4.86
C HIS A 480 -4.37 -9.41 -4.64
N LEU A 481 -4.16 -8.52 -3.66
CA LEU A 481 -2.83 -8.03 -3.29
C LEU A 481 -1.93 -9.19 -2.87
N TYR A 482 -2.44 -10.09 -2.02
CA TYR A 482 -1.69 -11.27 -1.62
C TYR A 482 -1.35 -12.18 -2.81
N GLN A 483 -2.34 -12.48 -3.66
CA GLN A 483 -2.11 -13.35 -4.82
C GLN A 483 -1.03 -12.77 -5.75
N ASN A 484 -1.08 -11.46 -6.02
CA ASN A 484 -0.07 -10.78 -6.84
C ASN A 484 1.34 -10.85 -6.25
N ALA A 485 1.46 -10.65 -4.93
CA ALA A 485 2.75 -10.73 -4.25
C ALA A 485 3.34 -12.15 -4.34
N ARG A 486 2.47 -13.17 -4.19
CA ARG A 486 2.85 -14.57 -4.34
C ARG A 486 3.31 -14.89 -5.76
N ASP A 487 2.52 -14.53 -6.77
CA ASP A 487 2.82 -14.82 -8.18
C ASP A 487 4.13 -14.16 -8.62
N SER A 488 4.43 -12.97 -8.10
CA SER A 488 5.67 -12.23 -8.39
C SER A 488 6.91 -12.97 -7.89
N VAL A 489 6.83 -13.63 -6.73
CA VAL A 489 7.94 -14.44 -6.19
C VAL A 489 8.07 -15.76 -6.94
N GLU A 490 6.96 -16.45 -7.19
CA GLU A 490 6.98 -17.71 -7.93
C GLU A 490 7.64 -17.51 -9.30
N GLN A 491 7.29 -16.44 -10.02
CA GLN A 491 7.96 -16.08 -11.29
C GLN A 491 9.47 -15.85 -11.12
N ALA A 492 9.90 -15.10 -10.10
CA ALA A 492 11.31 -14.83 -9.86
C ALA A 492 12.13 -16.10 -9.52
N THR A 493 11.51 -17.05 -8.81
CA THR A 493 12.18 -18.32 -8.44
C THR A 493 12.33 -19.30 -9.61
N VAL A 494 11.38 -19.31 -10.56
CA VAL A 494 11.45 -20.17 -11.74
C VAL A 494 12.55 -19.72 -12.70
N GLU A 495 12.79 -18.42 -12.82
CA GLU A 495 13.80 -17.87 -13.74
C GLU A 495 15.24 -17.96 -13.20
N ASN A 496 15.43 -18.03 -11.87
CA ASN A 496 16.74 -18.16 -11.23
C ASN A 496 16.73 -19.37 -10.28
N PRO A 497 16.79 -20.60 -10.79
CA PRO A 497 16.95 -21.76 -9.93
C PRO A 497 18.22 -21.55 -9.09
N PRO A 498 18.21 -21.86 -7.78
CA PRO A 498 19.41 -21.76 -6.96
C PRO A 498 20.51 -22.54 -7.66
N GLU A 499 21.62 -21.87 -7.99
CA GLU A 499 22.80 -22.54 -8.54
C GLU A 499 23.09 -23.71 -7.61
N SER A 500 22.98 -24.93 -8.13
CA SER A 500 23.13 -26.14 -7.33
C SER A 500 24.54 -26.14 -6.75
N VAL A 501 24.64 -25.82 -5.45
CA VAL A 501 25.87 -25.79 -4.65
C VAL A 501 26.43 -27.19 -4.52
#